data_AF-A0A1H7H590-F1
#
_entry.id   AF-A0A1H7H590-F1
#
_cell.length_a   1.000
_cell.length_b   1.000
_cell.length_c   1.000
_cell.angle_alpha   90.00
_cell.angle_beta   90.00
_cell.angle_gamma   90.00
#
_symmetry.space_group_name_H-M   'P 1'
#
loop_
_entity.id
_entity.type
_entity.pdbx_description
1 polymer ?
#
loop_
_entity_poly.entity_id
_entity_poly.type
_entity_poly.pdbx_seq_one_letter_code
_entity_poly.pdbx_strand_id
1 'polypeptide(L)'
;MCETRILSRKGQMRIGHCVHCKTVFLWHGNVLLHFTPNDFVQFSETLGHREFCDHSLPFPDDEERVIIHTPCQDISFTFTKAEWETLRAAVEEALLMQQVYALI
;
A
#
# COMPACT_ATOMS: atom_id res chain seq x y z
N MET A 1 5.02 24.62 -3.61
CA MET A 1 4.87 23.53 -4.58
C MET A 1 5.29 22.25 -3.86
N CYS A 2 4.41 21.27 -3.71
CA CYS A 2 4.73 20.07 -2.94
C CYS A 2 5.79 19.25 -3.66
N GLU A 3 6.96 19.08 -3.05
CA GLU A 3 8.01 18.18 -3.56
C GLU A 3 7.68 16.75 -3.13
N THR A 4 7.40 15.90 -4.11
CA THR A 4 7.10 14.49 -3.90
C THR A 4 8.33 13.64 -4.16
N ARG A 5 8.69 12.79 -3.21
CA ARG A 5 9.77 11.81 -3.34
C ARG A 5 9.17 10.43 -3.46
N ILE A 6 9.67 9.66 -4.42
CA ILE A 6 9.22 8.28 -4.61
C ILE A 6 10.01 7.38 -3.66
N LEU A 7 9.29 6.59 -2.89
CA LEU A 7 9.82 5.63 -1.91
C LEU A 7 9.91 4.22 -2.50
N SER A 8 8.96 3.81 -3.33
CA SER A 8 8.96 2.50 -3.99
C SER A 8 8.25 2.55 -5.34
N ARG A 9 8.72 1.72 -6.28
CA ARG A 9 8.08 1.45 -7.58
C ARG A 9 8.07 -0.04 -7.85
N LYS A 10 6.90 -0.68 -7.84
CA LYS A 10 6.75 -2.09 -8.22
C LYS A 10 5.51 -2.27 -9.10
N GLY A 11 5.72 -2.65 -10.36
CA GLY A 11 4.64 -2.80 -11.33
C GLY A 11 3.82 -1.51 -11.49
N GLN A 12 2.50 -1.61 -11.30
CA GLN A 12 1.61 -0.45 -11.32
C GLN A 12 1.57 0.33 -10.00
N MET A 13 2.15 -0.23 -8.92
CA MET A 13 2.18 0.39 -7.60
C MET A 13 3.32 1.40 -7.50
N ARG A 14 2.99 2.58 -7.00
CA ARG A 14 3.96 3.63 -6.67
C ARG A 14 3.67 4.15 -5.27
N ILE A 15 4.68 4.14 -4.41
CA ILE A 15 4.58 4.74 -3.08
C ILE A 15 5.54 5.93 -3.05
N GLY A 16 5.07 7.05 -2.53
CA GLY A 16 5.93 8.20 -2.27
C GLY A 16 5.45 8.98 -1.07
N HIS A 17 6.21 10.01 -0.72
CA HIS A 17 5.79 10.96 0.31
C HIS A 17 5.95 12.40 -0.17
N CYS A 18 5.19 13.30 0.42
CA CYS A 18 5.44 14.72 0.34
C CYS A 18 6.18 15.18 1.60
N VAL A 19 7.38 15.72 1.44
CA VAL A 19 8.20 16.18 2.58
C VAL A 19 7.50 17.32 3.34
N HIS A 20 6.77 18.18 2.61
CA HIS A 20 6.12 19.35 3.18
C HIS A 20 4.79 19.01 3.87
N CYS A 21 3.99 18.13 3.28
CA CYS A 21 2.68 17.74 3.81
C CYS A 21 2.76 16.57 4.80
N LYS A 22 3.92 15.91 4.91
CA LYS A 22 4.13 14.67 5.68
C LYS A 22 3.14 13.55 5.32
N THR A 23 2.60 13.59 4.09
CA THR A 23 1.63 12.60 3.61
C THR A 23 2.35 11.54 2.81
N VAL A 24 2.08 10.28 3.10
CA VAL A 24 2.50 9.15 2.26
C VAL A 24 1.36 8.85 1.30
N PHE A 25 1.68 8.64 0.03
CA PHE A 25 0.71 8.29 -1.00
C PHE A 25 1.04 6.94 -1.62
N LEU A 26 0.01 6.11 -1.81
CA LEU A 26 0.08 4.85 -2.54
C LEU A 26 -0.82 4.96 -3.76
N TRP A 27 -0.23 4.80 -4.95
CA TRP A 27 -0.91 4.84 -6.23
C TRP A 27 -0.98 3.43 -6.79
N HIS A 28 -2.18 2.97 -7.14
CA HIS A 28 -2.38 1.69 -7.81
C HIS A 28 -3.51 1.83 -8.83
N GLY A 29 -3.18 1.73 -10.12
CA GLY A 29 -4.15 1.96 -11.20
C GLY A 29 -4.81 3.33 -11.09
N ASN A 30 -6.13 3.34 -10.86
CA ASN A 30 -6.96 4.53 -10.69
C ASN A 30 -7.18 4.94 -9.23
N VAL A 31 -6.59 4.23 -8.27
CA VAL A 31 -6.75 4.49 -6.84
C VAL A 31 -5.54 5.25 -6.29
N LEU A 32 -5.84 6.27 -5.49
CA LEU A 32 -4.87 7.05 -4.73
C LEU A 32 -5.23 7.02 -3.25
N LEU A 33 -4.36 6.43 -2.44
CA LEU A 33 -4.47 6.42 -0.99
C LEU A 33 -3.56 7.46 -0.37
N HIS A 34 -4.09 8.18 0.60
CA HIS A 34 -3.37 9.14 1.39
C HIS A 34 -3.30 8.63 2.83
N PHE A 35 -2.09 8.62 3.37
CA PHE A 35 -1.84 8.20 4.73
C PHE A 35 -1.13 9.32 5.49
N THR A 36 -1.47 9.48 6.77
CA THR A 36 -0.50 10.04 7.70
C THR A 36 0.65 9.03 7.89
N PRO A 37 1.83 9.45 8.38
CA PRO A 37 2.93 8.51 8.60
C PRO A 37 2.55 7.38 9.56
N ASN A 38 1.75 7.67 10.59
CA ASN A 38 1.27 6.67 11.53
C ASN A 38 0.29 5.67 10.88
N ASP A 39 -0.66 6.17 10.08
CA ASP A 39 -1.61 5.29 9.38
C ASP A 39 -0.89 4.38 8.39
N PHE A 40 0.19 4.87 7.76
CA PHE A 40 1.00 4.07 6.84
C PHE A 40 1.72 2.92 7.56
N VAL A 41 2.25 3.16 8.77
CA VAL A 41 2.86 2.11 9.59
C VAL A 41 1.79 1.07 10.00
N GLN A 42 0.65 1.52 10.52
CA GLN A 42 -0.44 0.60 10.91
C GLN A 42 -0.97 -0.22 9.71
N PHE A 43 -1.05 0.41 8.54
CA PHE A 43 -1.39 -0.27 7.29
C PHE A 43 -0.38 -1.37 6.97
N SER A 44 0.92 -1.08 7.08
CA SER A 44 1.97 -2.08 6.83
C SER A 44 1.94 -3.28 7.79
N GLU A 45 1.68 -3.05 9.08
CA GLU A 45 1.55 -4.11 10.08
C GLU A 45 0.35 -5.01 9.75
N THR A 46 -0.77 -4.40 9.34
CA THR A 46 -1.98 -5.12 8.92
C THR A 46 -1.72 -6.01 7.70
N LEU A 47 -0.87 -5.57 6.76
CA LEU A 47 -0.45 -6.39 5.62
C LEU A 47 0.51 -7.52 6.03
N GLY A 48 1.40 -7.28 6.99
CA GLY A 48 2.39 -8.25 7.47
C GLY A 48 1.78 -9.45 8.17
N HIS A 49 0.67 -9.26 8.89
CA HIS A 49 -0.03 -10.32 9.63
C HIS A 49 -0.98 -11.16 8.77
N ARG A 50 -1.18 -10.82 7.49
CA ARG A 50 -2.15 -11.50 6.62
C ARG A 50 -1.42 -12.33 5.56
N GLU A 51 -1.62 -13.65 5.61
CA GLU A 51 -1.25 -14.52 4.49
C GLU A 51 -2.35 -14.55 3.43
N PHE A 52 -1.95 -14.58 2.16
CA PHE A 52 -2.92 -14.55 1.06
C PHE A 52 -3.87 -15.75 1.13
N CYS A 53 -3.32 -16.96 1.27
CA CYS A 53 -4.06 -18.21 1.22
C CYS A 53 -5.10 -18.35 2.36
N ASP A 54 -4.85 -17.72 3.50
CA ASP A 54 -5.74 -17.80 4.67
C ASP A 54 -6.87 -16.74 4.64
N HIS A 55 -6.76 -15.76 3.76
CA HIS A 55 -7.64 -14.58 3.73
C HIS A 55 -8.19 -14.24 2.34
N SER A 56 -7.91 -15.07 1.33
CA SER A 56 -8.46 -14.93 -0.01
C SER A 56 -9.84 -15.56 -0.12
N LEU A 57 -10.68 -14.97 -0.97
CA LEU A 57 -12.01 -15.47 -1.30
C LEU A 57 -12.14 -15.57 -2.81
N PRO A 58 -12.87 -16.55 -3.34
CA PRO A 58 -13.16 -16.61 -4.77
C PRO A 58 -14.13 -15.48 -5.15
N PHE A 59 -13.82 -14.78 -6.23
CA PHE A 59 -14.68 -13.75 -6.81
C PHE A 59 -15.53 -14.33 -7.96
N PRO A 60 -16.59 -13.62 -8.41
CA PRO A 60 -17.48 -14.10 -9.47
C PRO A 60 -16.83 -14.35 -10.84
N ASP A 61 -15.58 -13.94 -11.02
CA ASP A 61 -14.74 -14.13 -12.20
C ASP A 61 -13.71 -15.26 -12.03
N ASP A 62 -13.91 -16.15 -11.04
CA ASP A 62 -13.06 -17.30 -10.72
C ASP A 62 -11.63 -16.93 -10.26
N GLU A 63 -11.36 -15.66 -9.97
CA GLU A 63 -10.10 -15.24 -9.37
C GLU A 63 -10.17 -15.22 -7.83
N GLU A 64 -9.13 -15.72 -7.18
CA GLU A 64 -8.95 -15.54 -5.74
C GLU A 64 -8.40 -14.15 -5.42
N ARG A 65 -9.04 -13.46 -4.48
CA ARG A 65 -8.62 -12.12 -4.05
C ARG A 65 -8.70 -11.95 -2.55
N VAL A 66 -7.73 -11.22 -2.00
CA VAL A 66 -7.79 -10.72 -0.62
C VAL A 66 -8.52 -9.39 -0.61
N ILE A 67 -9.36 -9.18 0.40
CA ILE A 67 -10.09 -7.92 0.61
C ILE A 67 -9.42 -7.12 1.72
N ILE A 68 -9.08 -5.86 1.43
CA ILE A 68 -8.68 -4.85 2.41
C ILE A 68 -9.80 -3.82 2.52
N HIS A 69 -10.36 -3.67 3.72
CA HIS A 69 -11.32 -2.61 3.99
C HIS A 69 -10.62 -1.27 4.10
N THR A 70 -11.18 -0.25 3.44
CA THR A 70 -10.70 1.12 3.58
C THR A 70 -11.42 1.81 4.74
N PRO A 71 -10.94 2.98 5.20
CA PRO A 71 -11.69 3.81 6.14
C PRO A 71 -13.06 4.27 5.61
N CYS A 72 -13.27 4.24 4.28
CA CYS A 72 -14.57 4.46 3.67
C CYS A 72 -15.34 3.13 3.62
N GLN A 73 -16.46 3.03 4.35
CA GLN A 73 -17.22 1.78 4.48
C GLN A 73 -17.73 1.23 3.14
N ASP A 74 -17.96 2.11 2.17
CA ASP A 74 -18.50 1.74 0.86
C ASP A 74 -17.42 1.28 -0.13
N ILE A 75 -16.13 1.37 0.24
CA ILE A 75 -15.00 1.07 -0.65
C ILE A 75 -14.09 0.07 0.04
N SER A 76 -13.88 -1.08 -0.61
CA SER A 76 -12.85 -2.05 -0.25
C SER A 76 -11.93 -2.28 -1.44
N PHE A 77 -10.67 -2.58 -1.17
CA PHE A 77 -9.72 -2.98 -2.19
C PHE A 77 -9.63 -4.49 -2.27
N THR A 78 -9.51 -4.98 -3.48
CA THR A 78 -9.34 -6.39 -3.77
C THR A 78 -8.04 -6.55 -4.53
N PHE A 79 -7.27 -7.57 -4.15
CA PHE A 79 -5.97 -7.84 -4.75
C PHE A 79 -5.88 -9.31 -5.08
N THR A 80 -5.50 -9.62 -6.31
CA THR A 80 -5.03 -10.95 -6.69
C THR A 80 -3.75 -11.30 -5.93
N LYS A 81 -3.34 -12.57 -5.96
CA LYS A 81 -2.11 -13.00 -5.28
C LYS A 81 -0.87 -12.20 -5.73
N ALA A 82 -0.71 -12.02 -7.03
CA ALA A 82 0.42 -11.28 -7.59
C ALA A 82 0.41 -9.80 -7.16
N GLU A 83 -0.76 -9.16 -7.15
CA GLU A 83 -0.91 -7.78 -6.70
C GLU A 83 -0.66 -7.66 -5.20
N TRP A 84 -1.12 -8.63 -4.40
CA TRP A 84 -0.90 -8.68 -2.96
C TRP A 84 0.59 -8.79 -2.61
N GLU A 85 1.31 -9.69 -3.26
CA GLU A 85 2.76 -9.83 -3.08
C GLU A 85 3.50 -8.55 -3.50
N THR A 86 3.09 -7.94 -4.60
CA THR A 86 3.62 -6.66 -5.08
C THR A 86 3.37 -5.53 -4.07
N LEU A 87 2.17 -5.48 -3.49
CA LEU A 87 1.78 -4.50 -2.48
C LEU A 87 2.66 -4.61 -1.24
N ARG A 88 2.79 -5.82 -0.69
CA ARG A 88 3.61 -6.09 0.50
C ARG A 88 5.06 -5.66 0.27
N ALA A 89 5.65 -6.09 -0.85
CA ALA A 89 7.02 -5.74 -1.17
C ALA A 89 7.22 -4.22 -1.38
N ALA A 90 6.26 -3.53 -1.98
CA ALA A 90 6.35 -2.08 -2.20
C ALA A 90 6.26 -1.30 -0.88
N VAL A 91 5.36 -1.72 0.02
CA VAL A 91 5.18 -1.12 1.33
C VAL A 91 6.42 -1.31 2.20
N GLU A 92 6.99 -2.52 2.22
CA GLU A 92 8.23 -2.83 2.94
C GLU A 92 9.41 -1.98 2.45
N GLU A 93 9.61 -1.91 1.13
CA GLU A 93 10.63 -1.05 0.51
C GLU A 93 10.42 0.42 0.88
N ALA A 94 9.18 0.90 0.86
CA ALA A 94 8.87 2.28 1.19
C ALA A 94 9.17 2.63 2.65
N LEU A 95 8.92 1.71 3.59
CA LEU A 95 9.27 1.87 5.00
C LEU A 95 10.79 1.94 5.19
N LEU A 96 11.53 1.05 4.53
CA LEU A 96 13.00 1.07 4.55
C LEU A 96 13.54 2.40 4.03
N MET A 97 13.00 2.89 2.90
CA MET A 97 13.42 4.17 2.32
C MET A 97 13.08 5.37 3.21
N GLN A 98 11.97 5.34 3.96
CA GLN A 98 11.69 6.38 4.96
C GLN A 98 12.75 6.43 6.05
N GLN A 99 13.21 5.26 6.53
CA GLN A 99 14.28 5.20 7.54
C GLN A 99 15.60 5.74 6.98
N VAL A 100 15.95 5.38 5.73
CA VAL A 100 17.15 5.92 5.06
C VAL A 100 17.09 7.44 4.96
N TYR A 101 15.95 8.00 4.56
CA TYR A 101 15.79 9.46 4.46
C TYR A 101 15.73 10.18 5.80
N ALA A 102 15.42 9.49 6.90
CA ALA A 102 15.48 10.07 8.24
C ALA A 102 16.91 10.21 8.77
N LEU A 103 17.88 9.51 8.16
CA LEU A 103 19.30 9.52 8.56
C LEU A 103 20.15 10.55 7.79
N ILE A 104 19.56 11.23 6.79
CA ILE A 104 20.22 12.19 5.89
C ILE A 104 19.63 13.58 6.13
#